data_AF-A0A7R7I736-F1
#
_entry.id   AF-A0A7R7I736-F1
#
_cell.length_a   1.000
_cell.length_b   1.000
_cell.length_c   1.000
_cell.angle_alpha   90.00
_cell.angle_beta   90.00
_cell.angle_gamma   90.00
#
_symmetry.space_group_name_H-M   'P 1'
#
loop_
_entity.id
_entity.type
_entity.pdbx_description
1 polymer ?
#
loop_
_entity_poly.entity_id
_entity_poly.type
_entity_poly.pdbx_seq_one_letter_code
_entity_poly.pdbx_strand_id
1 'polypeptide(L)' 'MKANPRHPSLHFKKVGELWSARIDDNYRALALESADGFDWIWIGSHAEYDRLIK' A
#
# COMPACT_ATOMS: atom_id res chain seq x y z
N MET A 1 6.25 -3.26 19.07
CA MET A 1 5.46 -3.13 17.82
C MET A 1 5.32 -4.53 17.25
N LYS A 2 4.16 -5.17 17.42
CA LYS A 2 4.00 -6.61 17.12
C LYS A 2 3.70 -6.81 15.64
N ALA A 3 4.44 -7.75 15.05
CA ALA A 3 4.48 -8.14 13.65
C ALA A 3 3.17 -8.78 13.13
N ASN A 4 2.05 -8.06 13.24
CA ASN A 4 0.81 -8.45 12.58
C ASN A 4 0.64 -7.62 11.30
N PRO A 5 0.94 -8.17 10.11
CA PRO A 5 0.77 -7.47 8.84
C PRO A 5 -0.71 -7.14 8.53
N ARG A 6 -1.65 -7.69 9.29
CA ARG A 6 -3.10 -7.44 9.16
C ARG A 6 -3.65 -6.54 10.26
N HIS A 7 -2.79 -5.81 10.99
CA HIS A 7 -3.26 -4.87 11.99
C HIS A 7 -4.14 -3.78 11.32
N PRO A 8 -5.34 -3.46 11.85
CA PRO A 8 -6.26 -2.50 11.22
C PRO A 8 -5.62 -1.13 10.92
N SER A 9 -4.62 -0.74 11.72
CA SER A 9 -3.87 0.50 11.58
C SER A 9 -2.94 0.55 10.37
N LEU A 10 -2.61 -0.58 9.73
CA LEU A 10 -1.76 -0.56 8.53
C LEU A 10 -2.48 0.06 7.32
N HIS A 11 -3.81 0.28 7.42
CA HIS A 11 -4.65 0.77 6.33
C HIS A 11 -4.40 0.03 5.01
N PHE A 12 -4.05 -1.25 5.11
CA PHE A 12 -3.74 -2.10 3.96
C PHE A 12 -5.04 -2.47 3.26
N LYS A 13 -5.21 -1.97 2.03
CA LYS A 13 -6.46 -2.11 1.28
C LYS A 13 -6.21 -2.35 -0.20
N LYS A 14 -7.10 -3.09 -0.85
CA LYS A 14 -7.11 -3.25 -2.30
C LYS A 14 -7.67 -1.99 -2.96
N VAL A 15 -6.98 -1.50 -4.00
CA VAL A 15 -7.35 -0.31 -4.80
C VAL A 15 -7.20 -0.69 -6.27
N GLY A 16 -8.33 -1.08 -6.89
CA GLY A 16 -8.32 -1.68 -8.22
C GLY A 16 -7.64 -3.06 -8.21
N GLU A 17 -6.68 -3.26 -9.09
CA GLU A 17 -5.86 -4.48 -9.16
C GLU A 17 -4.63 -4.43 -8.23
N LEU A 18 -4.35 -3.26 -7.65
CA LEU A 18 -3.22 -3.04 -6.75
C LEU A 18 -3.65 -3.08 -5.28
N TRP A 19 -2.68 -3.27 -4.40
CA TRP A 19 -2.80 -3.16 -2.95
C TRP A 19 -2.07 -1.92 -2.47
N SER A 20 -2.69 -1.14 -1.59
CA SER A 20 -2.09 0.05 -1.00
C SER A 20 -1.83 -0.14 0.49
N ALA A 21 -0.63 0.23 0.95
CA ALA A 21 -0.30 0.40 2.35
C ALA A 21 0.01 1.86 2.68
N ARG A 22 -0.41 2.30 3.87
CA ARG A 22 -0.01 3.58 4.46
C ARG A 22 1.27 3.36 5.25
N ILE A 23 2.36 3.98 4.80
CA ILE A 23 3.64 3.95 5.54
C ILE A 23 3.59 5.00 6.66
N ASP A 24 3.16 6.21 6.32
CA ASP A 24 2.87 7.29 7.26
C ASP A 24 1.75 8.19 6.70
N ASP A 25 1.59 9.38 7.27
CA ASP A 25 0.56 10.32 6.84
C ASP A 25 0.79 10.89 5.42
N ASN A 26 2.05 10.94 4.98
CA ASN A 26 2.50 11.58 3.76
C ASN A 26 2.95 10.61 2.67
N TYR A 27 3.16 9.34 2.98
CA TYR A 27 3.70 8.34 2.07
C TYR A 27 2.80 7.11 1.97
N ARG A 28 2.70 6.59 0.75
CA ARG A 28 2.01 5.34 0.45
C ARG A 28 2.90 4.43 -0.37
N ALA A 29 2.58 3.15 -0.30
CA ALA A 29 3.18 2.13 -1.14
C ALA A 29 2.08 1.36 -1.87
N LEU A 30 2.39 0.91 -3.09
CA LEU A 30 1.53 0.08 -3.92
C LEU A 30 2.21 -1.25 -4.24
N ALA A 31 1.44 -2.33 -4.19
CA ALA A 31 1.89 -3.67 -4.51
C ALA A 31 0.93 -4.40 -5.44
N LEU A 32 1.46 -5.33 -6.23
CA LEU A 32 0.69 -6.33 -6.96
C LEU A 32 0.52 -7.57 -6.09
N GLU A 33 -0.65 -8.20 -6.17
CA GLU A 33 -0.93 -9.48 -5.52
C GLU A 33 -0.37 -10.61 -6.40
N SER A 34 0.58 -11.36 -5.86
CA SER A 34 1.23 -12.50 -6.51
C SER A 34 0.90 -13.79 -5.76
N ALA A 35 1.12 -14.94 -6.39
CA ALA A 35 0.79 -16.25 -5.79
C ALA A 35 1.39 -16.47 -4.39
N ASP A 36 2.58 -15.90 -4.15
CA ASP A 36 3.34 -16.08 -2.90
C ASP A 36 3.31 -14.84 -1.98
N GLY A 37 2.62 -13.75 -2.35
CA GLY A 37 2.57 -12.54 -1.54
C GLY A 37 2.30 -11.25 -2.29
N PHE A 38 3.07 -10.20 -1.97
CA PHE A 38 2.88 -8.85 -2.51
C PHE A 38 4.19 -8.30 -3.07
N ASP A 39 4.18 -7.95 -4.36
CA ASP A 39 5.31 -7.32 -5.02
C ASP A 39 5.15 -5.81 -5.00
N TRP A 40 5.99 -5.13 -4.20
CA TRP A 40 5.95 -3.67 -4.06
C TRP A 40 6.56 -3.01 -5.30
N ILE A 41 5.71 -2.34 -6.08
CA ILE A 41 6.11 -1.72 -7.35
C ILE A 41 6.30 -0.21 -7.25
N TRP A 42 5.78 0.42 -6.19
CA TRP A 42 5.83 1.86 -6.03
C TRP A 42 5.78 2.29 -4.56
N ILE A 43 6.58 3.30 -4.23
CA ILE A 43 6.55 4.01 -2.95
C ILE A 43 6.71 5.49 -3.27
N GLY A 44 5.84 6.34 -2.72
CA GLY A 44 5.92 7.78 -2.93
C GLY A 44 4.94 8.57 -2.09
N SER A 45 4.90 9.87 -2.31
CA SER A 45 4.07 10.78 -1.51
C SER A 45 2.57 10.58 -1.77
N HIS A 46 1.74 11.04 -0.84
CA HIS A 46 0.29 11.02 -0.97
C HIS A 46 -0.16 11.79 -2.22
N ALA A 47 0.51 12.89 -2.56
CA ALA A 47 0.22 13.68 -3.74
C ALA A 47 0.52 12.92 -5.05
N GLU A 48 1.58 12.12 -5.08
CA GLU A 48 1.89 11.26 -6.23
C GLU A 48 0.94 10.06 -6.31
N TYR A 49 0.60 9.46 -5.17
CA TYR A 49 -0.42 8.42 -5.07
C TYR A 49 -1.75 8.89 -5.66
N ASP A 50 -2.21 10.09 -5.32
CA ASP A 50 -3.48 10.63 -5.81
C ASP A 50 -3.47 10.86 -7.33
N ARG A 51 -2.31 11.08 -7.94
CA ARG A 51 -2.17 11.16 -9.41
C ARG A 51 -2.21 9.78 -10.07
N LEU A 52 -1.70 8.75 -9.41
CA LEU A 52 -1.65 7.37 -9.91
C LEU A 52 -3.01 6.67 -9.85
N ILE A 53 -3.87 7.07 -8.92
CA ILE A 53 -5.15 6.40 -8.61
C ILE A 53 -6.34 7.17 -9.23
N LYS A 54 -6.06 8.21 -10.04
CA LYS A 54 -7.08 9.03 -10.70
C LYS A 54 -7.70 8.36 -11.92
#